data_AF-A0A6G2Q8J2-F1
#
_entry.id   AF-A0A6G2Q8J2-F1
#
_cell.length_a   1.000
_cell.length_b   1.000
_cell.length_c   1.000
_cell.angle_alpha   90.00
_cell.angle_beta   90.00
_cell.angle_gamma   90.00
#
_symmetry.space_group_name_H-M   'P 1'
#
loop_
_entity.id
_entity.type
_entity.pdbx_description
1 polymer ?
#
loop_
_entity_poly.entity_id
_entity_poly.type
_entity_poly.pdbx_seq_one_letter_code
_entity_poly.pdbx_strand_id
1 'polypeptide(L)'
;RPTLFPLVTGLLRDGPEPLRAALATVLAASDSRTSGGRTFDSGASGTPRAELLDFLLAREQEPSVLVAVLHAAASETGPADDVRALVHRTGLLLGRTPEGATRFDRALVDLGRHVPGFATRMTRWLADTPDEWAAVVGPGTRRTLENLGGARVPA
;
A
#
# COMPACT_ATOMS: atom_id res chain seq x y z
N ARG A 1 5.96 21.69 -13.68
CA ARG A 1 6.45 20.29 -13.47
C ARG A 1 7.99 20.11 -13.50
N PRO A 2 8.80 20.79 -14.35
CA PRO A 2 10.21 20.38 -14.56
C PRO A 2 11.15 20.60 -13.38
N THR A 3 10.77 21.38 -12.36
CA THR A 3 11.62 21.65 -11.18
C THR A 3 11.24 20.82 -9.96
N LEU A 4 9.96 20.62 -9.70
CA LEU A 4 9.49 19.85 -8.54
C LEU A 4 9.76 18.36 -8.68
N PHE A 5 9.58 17.80 -9.87
CA PHE A 5 9.75 16.36 -10.06
C PHE A 5 11.21 15.92 -9.80
N PRO A 6 12.24 16.55 -10.39
CA PRO A 6 13.62 16.23 -10.06
C PRO A 6 13.95 16.41 -8.57
N LEU A 7 13.43 17.46 -7.93
CA LEU A 7 13.64 17.71 -6.51
C LEU A 7 13.08 16.58 -5.65
N VAL A 8 11.83 16.18 -5.88
CA VAL A 8 11.21 15.07 -5.12
C VAL A 8 11.93 13.76 -5.40
N THR A 9 12.30 13.46 -6.66
CA THR A 9 13.08 12.24 -6.95
C THR A 9 14.46 12.24 -6.30
N GLY A 10 15.10 13.40 -6.12
CA GLY A 10 16.33 13.54 -5.36
C GLY A 10 16.13 13.23 -3.87
N LEU A 11 15.07 13.76 -3.26
CA LEU A 11 14.70 13.45 -1.87
C LEU A 11 14.34 11.97 -1.68
N LEU A 12 13.64 11.36 -2.64
CA LEU A 12 13.30 9.94 -2.60
C LEU A 12 14.54 9.04 -2.79
N ARG A 13 15.58 9.54 -3.47
CA ARG A 13 16.81 8.78 -3.73
C ARG A 13 17.79 8.85 -2.56
N ASP A 14 18.06 10.07 -2.08
CA ASP A 14 19.18 10.36 -1.19
C ASP A 14 18.72 10.88 0.17
N GLY A 15 17.41 11.06 0.37
CA GLY A 15 16.85 11.55 1.62
C GLY A 15 16.92 10.51 2.74
N PRO A 16 16.95 10.97 4.02
CA PRO A 16 16.95 10.07 5.16
C PRO A 16 15.65 9.25 5.21
N GLU A 17 15.73 8.04 5.76
CA GLU A 17 14.61 7.10 5.86
C GLU A 17 13.31 7.74 6.40
N PRO A 18 13.31 8.55 7.48
CA PRO A 18 12.07 9.17 7.96
C PRO A 18 11.42 10.12 6.95
N LEU A 19 12.21 10.81 6.13
CA LEU A 19 11.69 11.69 5.09
C LEU A 19 11.06 10.87 3.96
N ARG A 20 11.72 9.80 3.54
CA ARG A 20 11.18 8.89 2.51
C ARG A 20 9.89 8.25 2.99
N ALA A 21 9.79 7.83 4.25
CA ALA A 21 8.57 7.32 4.85
C ALA A 21 7.44 8.36 4.88
N ALA A 22 7.75 9.62 5.24
CA ALA A 22 6.75 10.69 5.21
C ALA A 22 6.25 10.95 3.78
N LEU A 23 7.15 11.00 2.80
CA LEU A 23 6.80 11.15 1.39
C LEU A 23 6.00 9.95 0.88
N ALA A 24 6.36 8.73 1.28
CA ALA A 24 5.64 7.52 0.92
C ALA A 24 4.16 7.57 1.31
N THR A 25 3.85 8.02 2.53
CA THR A 25 2.47 8.24 2.97
C THR A 25 1.73 9.23 2.06
N VAL A 26 2.42 10.32 1.70
CA VAL A 26 1.91 11.38 0.81
C VAL A 26 1.98 11.00 -0.67
N LEU A 27 2.48 9.82 -1.06
CA LEU A 27 2.41 9.35 -2.44
C LEU A 27 1.42 8.19 -2.58
N ALA A 28 1.29 7.38 -1.53
CA ALA A 28 0.43 6.21 -1.49
C ALA A 28 -1.04 6.53 -1.17
N ALA A 29 -1.32 7.66 -0.51
CA ALA A 29 -2.70 8.14 -0.40
C ALA A 29 -3.29 8.44 -1.80
N SER A 30 -4.59 8.30 -2.02
CA SER A 30 -5.23 8.56 -3.31
C SER A 30 -5.84 9.96 -3.30
N ASP A 31 -5.76 10.68 -4.42
CA ASP A 31 -6.46 11.96 -4.59
C ASP A 31 -7.96 11.71 -4.88
N SER A 32 -8.65 11.04 -3.95
CA SER A 32 -10.10 10.82 -4.02
C SER A 32 -10.91 12.12 -3.99
N ARG A 33 -10.27 13.26 -3.70
CA ARG A 33 -10.91 14.59 -3.63
C ARG A 33 -10.85 15.43 -4.91
N THR A 34 -10.23 14.95 -6.00
CA THR A 34 -10.11 15.76 -7.24
C THR A 34 -10.97 15.26 -8.40
N SER A 35 -11.59 14.07 -8.32
CA SER A 35 -12.53 13.61 -9.34
C SER A 35 -13.97 14.10 -9.07
N GLY A 36 -14.12 15.39 -8.80
CA GLY A 36 -15.37 16.11 -8.96
C GLY A 36 -15.36 16.81 -10.32
N GLY A 37 -15.63 16.04 -11.38
CA GLY A 37 -15.84 16.57 -12.74
C GLY A 37 -14.59 17.14 -13.41
N ARG A 38 -14.00 16.35 -14.32
CA ARG A 38 -13.55 16.71 -15.69
C ARG A 38 -12.61 15.62 -16.18
N THR A 39 -13.13 14.76 -17.05
CA THR A 39 -12.33 13.88 -17.92
C THR A 39 -11.52 14.77 -18.85
N PHE A 40 -10.27 15.03 -18.50
CA PHE A 40 -9.26 15.44 -19.47
C PHE A 40 -8.34 14.25 -19.70
N ASP A 41 -8.62 13.57 -20.82
CA ASP A 41 -7.66 12.89 -21.69
C ASP A 41 -6.47 12.21 -20.98
N SER A 42 -6.69 11.00 -20.47
CA SER A 42 -5.65 10.16 -19.87
C SER A 42 -4.89 9.39 -20.95
N GLY A 43 -4.13 10.12 -21.78
CA GLY A 43 -3.12 9.53 -22.64
C GLY A 43 -1.93 9.03 -21.80
N ALA A 44 -1.82 7.72 -21.64
CA ALA A 44 -0.62 6.90 -21.36
C ALA A 44 0.44 7.29 -20.28
N SER A 45 0.35 8.44 -19.60
CA SER A 45 1.23 8.81 -18.48
C SER A 45 0.38 8.92 -17.21
N GLY A 46 0.71 8.12 -16.19
CA GLY A 46 0.03 8.18 -14.88
C GLY A 46 0.08 9.57 -14.25
N THR A 47 -0.63 9.75 -13.14
CA THR A 47 -0.49 11.00 -12.37
C THR A 47 0.97 11.13 -11.89
N PRO A 48 1.53 12.34 -11.71
CA PRO A 48 2.91 12.51 -11.19
C PRO A 48 3.15 11.80 -9.87
N ARG A 49 2.08 11.67 -9.08
CA ARG A 49 2.07 10.94 -7.82
C ARG A 49 2.28 9.44 -8.04
N ALA A 50 1.57 8.84 -8.99
CA ALA A 50 1.77 7.45 -9.38
C ALA A 50 3.19 7.22 -9.91
N GLU A 51 3.70 8.12 -10.77
CA GLU A 51 5.08 8.05 -11.27
C GLU A 51 6.13 8.13 -10.15
N LEU A 52 5.93 9.00 -9.17
CA LEU A 52 6.82 9.13 -8.01
C LEU A 52 6.71 7.94 -7.04
N LEU A 53 5.51 7.40 -6.85
CA LEU A 53 5.30 6.18 -6.07
C LEU A 53 5.98 4.99 -6.74
N ASP A 54 5.85 4.85 -8.06
CA ASP A 54 6.55 3.83 -8.84
C ASP A 54 8.07 3.99 -8.74
N PHE A 55 8.57 5.23 -8.83
CA PHE A 55 9.99 5.54 -8.66
C PHE A 55 10.49 5.13 -7.27
N LEU A 56 9.74 5.42 -6.21
CA LEU A 56 10.04 5.01 -4.84
C LEU A 56 10.08 3.48 -4.74
N LEU A 57 9.00 2.79 -5.12
CA LEU A 57 8.85 1.34 -4.98
C LEU A 57 9.85 0.54 -5.81
N ALA A 58 10.35 1.09 -6.92
CA ALA A 58 11.36 0.44 -7.74
C ALA A 58 12.73 0.33 -7.05
N ARG A 59 12.99 1.16 -6.03
CA ARG A 59 14.32 1.31 -5.42
C ARG A 59 14.35 1.05 -3.92
N GLU A 60 13.21 1.23 -3.26
CA GLU A 60 13.12 1.16 -1.81
C GLU A 60 13.53 -0.21 -1.26
N GLN A 61 14.33 -0.20 -0.20
CA GLN A 61 14.78 -1.38 0.54
C GLN A 61 14.43 -1.29 2.02
N GLU A 62 14.16 -0.08 2.55
CA GLU A 62 13.88 0.13 3.96
C GLU A 62 12.46 -0.33 4.31
N PRO A 63 12.31 -1.30 5.22
CA PRO A 63 10.99 -1.83 5.56
C PRO A 63 10.03 -0.79 6.14
N SER A 64 10.54 0.21 6.85
CA SER A 64 9.72 1.28 7.45
C SER A 64 9.02 2.14 6.40
N VAL A 65 9.69 2.44 5.29
CA VAL A 65 9.13 3.23 4.17
C VAL A 65 8.04 2.42 3.47
N LEU A 66 8.28 1.13 3.25
CA LEU A 66 7.29 0.23 2.66
C LEU A 66 6.07 0.03 3.58
N VAL A 67 6.28 -0.05 4.90
CA VAL A 67 5.18 -0.08 5.88
C VAL A 67 4.37 1.23 5.84
N ALA A 68 5.01 2.38 5.65
CA ALA A 68 4.30 3.66 5.48
C ALA A 68 3.41 3.67 4.22
N VAL A 69 3.90 3.13 3.09
CA VAL A 69 3.09 2.92 1.88
C VAL A 69 1.87 2.05 2.19
N LEU A 70 2.06 0.92 2.89
CA LEU A 70 0.98 -0.01 3.24
C LEU A 70 -0.09 0.67 4.10
N HIS A 71 0.29 1.40 5.14
CA HIS A 71 -0.67 2.10 6.00
C HIS A 71 -1.48 3.15 5.25
N ALA A 72 -0.83 3.91 4.38
CA ALA A 72 -1.49 4.90 3.54
C ALA A 72 -2.47 4.22 2.58
N ALA A 73 -2.04 3.21 1.83
CA ALA A 73 -2.87 2.47 0.89
C ALA A 73 -4.11 1.85 1.57
N ALA A 74 -3.94 1.27 2.76
CA ALA A 74 -5.04 0.63 3.49
C ALA A 74 -6.11 1.62 3.97
N SER A 75 -5.72 2.87 4.22
CA SER A 75 -6.60 3.96 4.67
C SER A 75 -7.42 4.58 3.52
N GLU A 76 -7.13 4.20 2.28
CA GLU A 76 -7.79 4.78 1.11
C GLU A 76 -9.15 4.17 0.79
N THR A 77 -10.03 5.04 0.28
CA THR A 77 -11.35 4.69 -0.26
C THR A 77 -11.34 4.62 -1.80
N GLY A 78 -10.16 4.60 -2.42
CA GLY A 78 -9.99 4.49 -3.87
C GLY A 78 -10.50 3.16 -4.45
N PRO A 79 -10.38 2.96 -5.77
CA PRO A 79 -10.76 1.72 -6.44
C PRO A 79 -10.11 0.51 -5.76
N ALA A 80 -10.91 -0.53 -5.47
CA ALA A 80 -10.44 -1.68 -4.70
C ALA A 80 -9.24 -2.38 -5.36
N ASP A 81 -9.17 -2.40 -6.69
CA ASP A 81 -8.11 -3.05 -7.45
C ASP A 81 -6.77 -2.30 -7.34
N ASP A 82 -6.77 -0.97 -7.31
CA ASP A 82 -5.56 -0.17 -7.14
C ASP A 82 -4.96 -0.38 -5.74
N VAL A 83 -5.84 -0.37 -4.71
CA VAL A 83 -5.42 -0.64 -3.33
C VAL A 83 -4.89 -2.07 -3.21
N ARG A 84 -5.56 -3.05 -3.83
CA ARG A 84 -5.11 -4.44 -3.86
C ARG A 84 -3.70 -4.58 -4.43
N ALA A 85 -3.48 -3.99 -5.61
CA ALA A 85 -2.19 -4.05 -6.31
C ALA A 85 -1.07 -3.40 -5.49
N LEU A 86 -1.35 -2.26 -4.83
CA LEU A 86 -0.36 -1.58 -4.01
C LEU A 86 -0.03 -2.36 -2.72
N VAL A 87 -1.03 -2.94 -2.05
CA VAL A 87 -0.81 -3.80 -0.87
C VAL A 87 0.01 -5.03 -1.25
N HIS A 88 -0.34 -5.69 -2.37
CA HIS A 88 0.38 -6.87 -2.85
C HIS A 88 1.82 -6.56 -3.22
N ARG A 89 2.05 -5.51 -4.02
CA ARG A 89 3.40 -5.06 -4.40
C ARG A 89 4.25 -4.71 -3.18
N THR A 90 3.68 -4.01 -2.21
CA THR A 90 4.37 -3.68 -0.95
C THR A 90 4.75 -4.94 -0.17
N GLY A 91 3.84 -5.92 -0.12
CA GLY A 91 4.11 -7.21 0.49
C GLY A 91 5.23 -7.99 -0.21
N LEU A 92 5.26 -8.02 -1.55
CA LEU A 92 6.35 -8.63 -2.30
C LEU A 92 7.71 -7.98 -2.02
N LEU A 93 7.74 -6.65 -1.89
CA LEU A 93 8.97 -5.91 -1.55
C LEU A 93 9.45 -6.22 -0.13
N LEU A 94 8.53 -6.20 0.85
CA LEU A 94 8.83 -6.54 2.25
C LEU A 94 9.23 -8.02 2.41
N GLY A 95 8.62 -8.92 1.63
CA GLY A 95 8.92 -10.35 1.64
C GLY A 95 10.32 -10.73 1.16
N ARG A 96 11.10 -9.77 0.63
CA ARG A 96 12.50 -10.00 0.22
C ARG A 96 13.43 -10.31 1.40
N THR A 97 13.02 -9.95 2.62
CA THR A 97 13.78 -10.27 3.85
C THR A 97 12.86 -10.89 4.90
N PRO A 98 13.36 -11.78 5.77
CA PRO A 98 12.55 -12.34 6.87
C PRO A 98 12.01 -11.26 7.82
N GLU A 99 12.80 -10.22 8.05
CA GLU A 99 12.43 -9.08 8.88
C GLU A 99 11.30 -8.27 8.25
N GLY A 100 11.36 -8.02 6.93
CA GLY A 100 10.32 -7.33 6.18
C GLY A 100 9.03 -8.14 6.13
N ALA A 101 9.09 -9.46 5.90
CA ALA A 101 7.92 -10.34 5.94
C ALA A 101 7.22 -10.27 7.31
N THR A 102 8.00 -10.32 8.41
CA THR A 102 7.46 -10.20 9.77
C THR A 102 6.80 -8.83 10.01
N ARG A 103 7.38 -7.75 9.46
CA ARG A 103 6.78 -6.41 9.55
C ARG A 103 5.50 -6.29 8.75
N PHE A 104 5.45 -6.88 7.55
CA PHE A 104 4.27 -6.90 6.71
C PHE A 104 3.11 -7.62 7.41
N ASP A 105 3.36 -8.83 7.93
CA ASP A 105 2.38 -9.60 8.69
C ASP A 105 1.83 -8.81 9.89
N ARG A 106 2.73 -8.19 10.66
CA ARG A 106 2.32 -7.36 11.82
C ARG A 106 1.46 -6.17 11.38
N ALA A 107 1.84 -5.48 10.31
CA ALA A 107 1.12 -4.33 9.81
C ALA A 107 -0.26 -4.71 9.26
N LEU A 108 -0.39 -5.84 8.56
CA LEU A 108 -1.68 -6.33 8.09
C LEU A 108 -2.64 -6.64 9.24
N VAL A 109 -2.14 -7.29 10.29
CA VAL A 109 -2.96 -7.57 11.49
C VAL A 109 -3.37 -6.28 12.19
N ASP A 110 -2.45 -5.32 12.31
CA ASP A 110 -2.74 -4.01 12.92
C ASP A 110 -3.81 -3.24 12.13
N LEU A 111 -3.66 -3.17 10.81
CA LEU A 111 -4.63 -2.57 9.91
C LEU A 111 -5.99 -3.28 9.97
N GLY A 112 -6.00 -4.61 10.04
CA GLY A 112 -7.23 -5.39 10.18
C GLY A 112 -8.01 -5.09 11.46
N ARG A 113 -7.33 -4.63 12.52
CA ARG A 113 -7.96 -4.25 13.79
C ARG A 113 -8.43 -2.79 13.80
N HIS A 114 -7.69 -1.89 13.15
CA HIS A 114 -7.89 -0.45 13.31
C HIS A 114 -8.52 0.23 12.09
N VAL A 115 -8.45 -0.36 10.90
CA VAL A 115 -9.04 0.21 9.67
C VAL A 115 -10.36 -0.51 9.34
N PRO A 116 -11.51 0.17 9.44
CA PRO A 116 -12.80 -0.44 9.17
C PRO A 116 -12.87 -1.09 7.77
N GLY A 117 -13.36 -2.32 7.72
CA GLY A 117 -13.54 -3.08 6.48
C GLY A 117 -12.25 -3.61 5.83
N PHE A 118 -11.06 -3.25 6.33
CA PHE A 118 -9.80 -3.74 5.77
C PHE A 118 -9.65 -5.25 5.88
N ALA A 119 -9.96 -5.84 7.04
CA ALA A 119 -9.91 -7.29 7.24
C ALA A 119 -10.84 -8.06 6.30
N THR A 120 -12.08 -7.56 6.10
CA THR A 120 -13.04 -8.13 5.15
C THR A 120 -12.51 -8.05 3.71
N ARG A 121 -11.91 -6.91 3.33
CA ARG A 121 -11.32 -6.72 1.99
C ARG A 121 -10.15 -7.67 1.75
N MET A 122 -9.22 -7.77 2.70
CA MET A 122 -8.10 -8.71 2.64
C MET A 122 -8.58 -10.16 2.54
N THR A 123 -9.57 -10.55 3.35
CA THR A 123 -10.15 -11.91 3.32
C THR A 123 -10.72 -12.24 1.95
N ARG A 124 -11.38 -11.27 1.30
CA ARG A 124 -11.89 -11.43 -0.07
C ARG A 124 -10.75 -11.67 -1.07
N TRP A 125 -9.72 -10.84 -1.07
CA TRP A 125 -8.57 -11.00 -1.98
C TRP A 125 -7.84 -12.34 -1.76
N LEU A 126 -7.69 -12.74 -0.50
CA LEU A 126 -7.09 -14.02 -0.11
C LEU A 126 -7.92 -15.24 -0.55
N ALA A 127 -9.22 -15.08 -0.76
CA ALA A 127 -10.13 -16.10 -1.26
C ALA A 127 -10.20 -16.11 -2.80
N ASP A 128 -10.15 -14.93 -3.42
CA ASP A 128 -10.24 -14.78 -4.88
C ASP A 128 -8.99 -15.32 -5.59
N THR A 129 -7.78 -15.09 -5.05
CA THR A 129 -6.50 -15.56 -5.65
C THR A 129 -5.53 -16.13 -4.61
N PRO A 130 -5.82 -17.27 -3.98
CA PRO A 130 -5.06 -17.78 -2.84
C PRO A 130 -3.56 -17.96 -3.14
N ASP A 131 -3.21 -18.43 -4.35
CA ASP A 131 -1.82 -18.68 -4.74
C ASP A 131 -0.98 -17.40 -4.85
N GLU A 132 -1.60 -16.29 -5.28
CA GLU A 132 -0.96 -14.97 -5.41
C GLU A 132 -0.55 -14.41 -4.05
N TRP A 133 -1.32 -14.70 -3.01
CA TRP A 133 -1.12 -14.17 -1.66
C TRP A 133 -0.35 -15.11 -0.73
N ALA A 134 -0.30 -16.41 -1.03
CA ALA A 134 0.38 -17.41 -0.20
C ALA A 134 1.89 -17.15 -0.06
N ALA A 135 2.51 -16.53 -1.06
CA ALA A 135 3.91 -16.12 -1.03
C ALA A 135 4.18 -14.89 -0.15
N VAL A 136 3.14 -14.14 0.24
CA VAL A 136 3.26 -12.79 0.81
C VAL A 136 2.67 -12.70 2.21
N VAL A 137 1.63 -13.48 2.50
CA VAL A 137 0.91 -13.44 3.79
C VAL A 137 1.14 -14.74 4.55
N GLY A 138 1.65 -14.61 5.78
CA GLY A 138 1.88 -15.77 6.64
C GLY A 138 0.56 -16.47 7.04
N PRO A 139 0.56 -17.81 7.24
CA PRO A 139 -0.63 -18.55 7.64
C PRO A 139 -1.29 -18.05 8.93
N GLY A 140 -0.49 -17.55 9.89
CA GLY A 140 -1.00 -16.96 11.13
C GLY A 140 -1.73 -15.64 10.92
N THR A 141 -1.19 -14.76 10.07
CA THR A 141 -1.81 -13.51 9.64
C THR A 141 -3.11 -13.79 8.92
N ARG A 142 -3.11 -14.74 7.97
CA ARG A 142 -4.31 -15.16 7.24
C ARG A 142 -5.44 -15.55 8.19
N ARG A 143 -5.19 -16.47 9.12
CA ARG A 143 -6.21 -16.88 10.12
C ARG A 143 -6.71 -15.71 10.96
N THR A 144 -5.82 -14.79 11.33
CA THR A 144 -6.20 -13.60 12.11
C THR A 144 -7.12 -12.67 11.31
N LEU A 145 -6.80 -12.44 10.03
CA LEU A 145 -7.61 -11.61 9.14
C LEU A 145 -8.99 -12.24 8.85
N GLU A 146 -9.04 -13.56 8.64
CA GLU A 146 -10.29 -14.30 8.46
C GLU A 146 -11.19 -14.18 9.70
N ASN A 147 -10.62 -14.30 10.91
CA ASN A 147 -11.35 -14.11 12.16
C ASN A 147 -11.91 -12.69 12.31
N LEU A 148 -11.10 -11.67 11.98
CA LEU A 148 -11.52 -10.26 12.05
C LEU A 148 -12.55 -9.91 10.97
N GLY A 149 -12.42 -10.49 9.77
CA GLY A 149 -13.32 -10.25 8.64
C GLY A 149 -14.65 -11.01 8.73
N GLY A 150 -14.66 -12.15 9.42
CA GLY A 150 -15.85 -12.97 9.68
C GLY A 150 -16.63 -12.58 10.94
N ALA A 151 -15.97 -11.90 11.89
CA ALA A 151 -16.64 -11.27 13.02
C ALA A 151 -17.47 -10.07 12.52
N ARG A 152 -18.75 -10.31 12.16
CA ARG A 152 -19.74 -9.23 12.15
C ARG A 152 -19.75 -8.63 13.56
N VAL A 153 -19.20 -7.43 13.73
CA VAL A 153 -19.45 -6.60 14.91
C VAL A 153 -20.95 -6.32 14.92
N PRO A 154 -21.73 -6.77 15.91
CA PRO A 154 -23.12 -6.35 16.05
C PRO A 154 -23.13 -4.86 16.36
N ALA A 155 -23.90 -4.11 15.58
CA ALA A 155 -24.28 -2.72 15.89
C ALA A 155 -25.22 -2.66 17.09
#